data_AF-Q556U3-F1
#
_entry.id   AF-Q556U3-F1
#
_cell.length_a   1.000
_cell.length_b   1.000
_cell.length_c   1.000
_cell.angle_alpha   90.00
_cell.angle_beta   90.00
_cell.angle_gamma   90.00
#
_symmetry.space_group_name_H-M   'P 1'
#
loop_
_entity.id
_entity.type
_entity.pdbx_description
1 polymer ?
#
loop_
_entity_poly.entity_id
_entity_poly.type
_entity_poly.pdbx_seq_one_letter_code
_entity_poly.pdbx_strand_id
1 'polypeptide(L)'
;MDYQLFKKVFNNKYLRNKIFESVSIINKENKFIVKKFNQCGVKWIVMNNHFQLLIYIFKIQANKRKQLTYPLLQRFLEFNQSIEILKILICQVPSFFENLTPIQQFNNSQSLFSSMKSKNELIIKYLIEEKSFEITKISIDFVCCQENYQFFKYLLLIDEKLNKNNNNNNNKNNNLINNSNFQQINLVIKFNDFEFFKELIEKSNNVEILKNYLKNEDTIVSIIKTCGNNLNLEFIKFIFQMFNNEQLKLTTTVIIETIKFGSFDLLKLLLENQDYFSNKFSSIKTSPFINKYCFLYLLVYRCDKEILDYYCKKLNLFNNTTATDDEDDDLSLKETIGDIEVYEKLSNFKNGKTCIISFIGDISSNICYDHNQSSLEMMKYLSGNQYFNSIFTITTTVMDNALFSGRFDIFNWLVKNGNQGCSDKGFHFCCRNMPQYRFQLATILEKFRSNFSDDVILNSISSNDYFRLDKKNHNYLSSFLPQHLKPDFPMEYTPIKTKYL
;
A
#
# COMPACT_ATOMS: atom_id res chain seq x y z
N MET A 1 -43.30 -7.04 -3.44
CA MET A 1 -44.75 -7.37 -3.52
C MET A 1 -44.88 -8.88 -3.35
N ASP A 2 -45.67 -9.34 -2.40
CA ASP A 2 -45.95 -10.77 -2.19
C ASP A 2 -46.44 -11.39 -3.50
N TYR A 3 -45.86 -12.54 -3.89
CA TYR A 3 -46.25 -13.26 -5.10
C TYR A 3 -47.74 -13.62 -5.10
N GLN A 4 -48.33 -13.90 -3.94
CA GLN A 4 -49.77 -14.16 -3.80
C GLN A 4 -50.60 -12.92 -4.16
N LEU A 5 -50.19 -11.75 -3.69
CA LEU A 5 -50.86 -10.49 -4.01
C LEU A 5 -50.71 -10.16 -5.50
N PHE A 6 -49.51 -10.29 -6.06
CA PHE A 6 -49.28 -10.11 -7.49
C PHE A 6 -50.18 -11.05 -8.31
N LYS A 7 -50.26 -12.33 -7.94
CA LYS A 7 -51.11 -13.33 -8.61
C LYS A 7 -52.59 -12.95 -8.56
N LYS A 8 -53.11 -12.52 -7.40
CA LYS A 8 -54.50 -12.07 -7.24
C LYS A 8 -54.80 -10.86 -8.13
N VAL A 9 -53.91 -9.87 -8.13
CA VAL A 9 -54.06 -8.65 -8.93
C VAL A 9 -53.99 -8.96 -10.44
N PHE A 10 -53.02 -9.75 -10.88
CA PHE A 10 -52.82 -10.04 -12.31
C PHE A 10 -53.85 -11.01 -12.91
N ASN A 11 -54.45 -11.89 -12.10
CA ASN A 11 -55.53 -12.77 -12.54
C ASN A 11 -56.87 -12.05 -12.66
N ASN A 12 -57.05 -10.91 -12.00
CA ASN A 12 -58.23 -10.09 -12.17
C ASN A 12 -58.10 -9.27 -13.46
N LYS A 13 -58.90 -9.62 -14.49
CA LYS A 13 -58.88 -8.96 -15.80
C LYS A 13 -59.10 -7.44 -15.71
N TYR A 14 -59.98 -6.99 -14.81
CA TYR A 14 -60.27 -5.57 -14.62
C TYR A 14 -59.07 -4.83 -14.01
N LEU A 15 -58.52 -5.32 -12.90
CA LEU A 15 -57.35 -4.71 -12.25
C LEU A 15 -56.15 -4.69 -13.18
N ARG A 16 -55.89 -5.79 -13.89
CA ARG A 16 -54.81 -5.87 -14.87
C ARG A 16 -54.96 -4.80 -15.95
N ASN A 17 -56.17 -4.64 -16.51
CA ASN A 17 -56.42 -3.62 -17.53
C ASN A 17 -56.23 -2.20 -16.96
N LYS A 18 -56.75 -1.92 -15.77
CA LYS A 18 -56.58 -0.63 -15.08
C LYS A 18 -55.10 -0.30 -14.83
N ILE A 19 -54.31 -1.26 -14.36
CA ILE A 19 -52.87 -1.07 -14.14
C ILE A 19 -52.16 -0.78 -15.45
N PHE A 20 -52.43 -1.55 -16.51
CA PHE A 20 -51.81 -1.29 -17.81
C PHE A 20 -52.27 0.03 -18.43
N GLU A 21 -53.50 0.45 -18.19
CA GLU A 21 -54.02 1.76 -18.60
C GLU A 21 -53.29 2.90 -17.86
N SER A 22 -53.17 2.83 -16.52
CA SER A 22 -52.41 3.82 -15.74
C SER A 22 -50.93 3.85 -16.13
N VAL A 23 -50.29 2.69 -16.32
CA VAL A 23 -48.90 2.60 -16.81
C VAL A 23 -48.80 3.17 -18.23
N SER A 24 -49.80 2.96 -19.08
CA SER A 24 -49.83 3.53 -20.42
C SER A 24 -49.91 5.05 -20.39
N ILE A 25 -50.69 5.63 -19.48
CA ILE A 25 -50.80 7.08 -19.30
C ILE A 25 -49.45 7.65 -18.85
N ILE A 26 -48.88 7.11 -17.76
CA ILE A 26 -47.57 7.54 -17.22
C ILE A 26 -46.47 7.44 -18.29
N ASN A 27 -46.46 6.35 -19.06
CA ASN A 27 -45.45 6.19 -20.10
C ASN A 27 -45.68 7.12 -21.30
N LYS A 28 -46.94 7.44 -21.64
CA LYS A 28 -47.25 8.40 -22.71
C LYS A 28 -46.79 9.80 -22.32
N GLU A 29 -46.98 10.18 -21.07
CA GLU A 29 -46.46 11.44 -20.50
C GLU A 29 -44.93 11.50 -20.55
N ASN A 30 -44.25 10.37 -20.28
CA ASN A 30 -42.79 10.29 -20.28
C ASN A 30 -42.17 9.84 -21.62
N LYS A 31 -42.95 9.73 -22.70
CA LYS A 31 -42.52 9.22 -24.02
C LYS A 31 -41.86 7.82 -23.99
N PHE A 32 -42.19 6.98 -23.00
CA PHE A 32 -41.70 5.60 -22.95
C PHE A 32 -42.55 4.69 -23.85
N ILE A 33 -41.89 3.84 -24.65
CA ILE A 33 -42.56 2.86 -25.53
C ILE A 33 -43.23 1.78 -24.67
N VAL A 34 -44.55 1.82 -24.57
CA VAL A 34 -45.35 0.82 -23.83
C VAL A 34 -45.52 -0.41 -24.67
N LYS A 35 -44.72 -1.44 -24.38
CA LYS A 35 -44.93 -2.77 -24.95
C LYS A 35 -46.14 -3.41 -24.28
N LYS A 36 -47.11 -3.87 -25.07
CA LYS A 36 -48.17 -4.76 -24.58
C LYS A 36 -47.52 -5.97 -23.91
N PHE A 37 -48.14 -6.53 -22.88
CA PHE A 37 -47.61 -7.69 -22.14
C PHE A 37 -47.06 -8.81 -23.05
N ASN A 38 -47.78 -9.14 -24.12
CA ASN A 38 -47.36 -10.16 -25.09
C ASN A 38 -46.10 -9.77 -25.89
N GLN A 39 -45.81 -8.48 -26.03
CA GLN A 39 -44.62 -7.92 -26.69
C GLN A 39 -43.40 -7.83 -25.75
N CYS A 40 -43.57 -8.02 -24.43
CA CYS A 40 -42.44 -8.12 -23.52
C CYS A 40 -41.70 -9.45 -23.78
N GLY A 41 -40.50 -9.34 -24.36
CA GLY A 41 -39.58 -10.46 -24.50
C GLY A 41 -38.89 -10.81 -23.18
N VAL A 42 -38.46 -12.06 -23.02
CA VAL A 42 -37.77 -12.53 -21.80
C VAL A 42 -36.57 -11.63 -21.45
N LYS A 43 -35.77 -11.26 -22.47
CA LYS A 43 -34.65 -10.33 -22.32
C LYS A 43 -35.07 -9.01 -21.66
N TRP A 44 -36.16 -8.39 -22.13
CA TRP A 44 -36.62 -7.12 -21.58
C TRP A 44 -37.06 -7.27 -20.13
N ILE A 45 -37.75 -8.36 -19.79
CA ILE A 45 -38.26 -8.60 -18.44
C ILE A 45 -37.13 -8.78 -17.44
N VAL A 46 -36.13 -9.59 -17.80
CA VAL A 46 -34.94 -9.81 -16.97
C VAL A 46 -34.14 -8.52 -16.81
N MET A 47 -33.91 -7.77 -17.89
CA MET A 47 -33.14 -6.53 -17.85
C MET A 47 -33.80 -5.41 -17.02
N ASN A 48 -35.11 -5.52 -16.76
CA ASN A 48 -35.87 -4.55 -15.96
C ASN A 48 -36.34 -5.14 -14.60
N ASN A 49 -35.74 -6.25 -14.16
CA ASN A 49 -36.00 -6.87 -12.85
C ASN A 49 -37.47 -7.22 -12.57
N HIS A 50 -38.27 -7.48 -13.61
CA HIS A 50 -39.69 -7.82 -13.49
C HIS A 50 -39.90 -9.34 -13.31
N PHE A 51 -39.29 -9.92 -12.29
CA PHE A 51 -39.20 -11.39 -12.16
C PHE A 51 -40.55 -12.10 -11.93
N GLN A 52 -41.54 -11.45 -11.31
CA GLN A 52 -42.89 -12.02 -11.21
C GLN A 52 -43.56 -12.11 -12.59
N LEU A 53 -43.28 -11.15 -13.48
CA LEU A 53 -43.75 -11.18 -14.85
C LEU A 53 -43.07 -12.29 -15.64
N LEU A 54 -41.79 -12.54 -15.40
CA LEU A 54 -41.05 -13.66 -16.00
C LEU A 54 -41.72 -15.00 -15.66
N ILE A 55 -42.01 -15.23 -14.37
CA ILE A 55 -42.72 -16.42 -13.90
C ILE A 55 -44.09 -16.55 -14.58
N TYR A 56 -44.85 -15.46 -14.64
CA TYR A 56 -46.18 -15.46 -15.25
C TYR A 56 -46.12 -15.79 -16.75
N ILE A 57 -45.16 -15.19 -17.48
CA ILE A 57 -44.95 -15.51 -18.90
C ILE A 57 -44.59 -16.97 -19.07
N PHE A 58 -43.68 -17.52 -18.27
CA PHE A 58 -43.30 -18.94 -18.40
C PHE A 58 -44.44 -19.90 -18.05
N LYS A 59 -45.37 -19.50 -17.18
CA LYS A 59 -46.58 -20.28 -16.90
C LYS A 59 -47.54 -20.32 -18.09
N ILE A 60 -47.73 -19.21 -18.80
CA ILE A 60 -48.74 -19.10 -19.88
C ILE A 60 -48.18 -19.44 -21.26
N GLN A 61 -46.91 -19.09 -21.51
CA GLN A 61 -46.29 -19.15 -22.83
C GLN A 61 -45.10 -20.11 -22.78
N ALA A 62 -45.38 -21.41 -22.82
CA ALA A 62 -44.34 -22.45 -22.76
C ALA A 62 -43.28 -22.29 -23.86
N ASN A 63 -43.67 -21.82 -25.05
CA ASN A 63 -42.75 -21.51 -26.15
C ASN A 63 -41.73 -20.41 -25.80
N LYS A 64 -42.08 -19.44 -24.95
CA LYS A 64 -41.13 -18.39 -24.51
C LYS A 64 -40.07 -18.90 -23.56
N ARG A 65 -40.24 -20.08 -22.95
CA ARG A 65 -39.20 -20.68 -22.09
C ARG A 65 -37.89 -20.92 -22.83
N LYS A 66 -37.96 -21.23 -24.14
CA LYS A 66 -36.79 -21.37 -25.02
C LYS A 66 -36.01 -20.06 -25.22
N GLN A 67 -36.58 -18.92 -24.86
CA GLN A 67 -35.89 -17.61 -24.91
C GLN A 67 -35.05 -17.35 -23.66
N LEU A 68 -35.15 -18.18 -22.62
CA LEU A 68 -34.25 -18.09 -21.48
C LEU A 68 -32.88 -18.58 -21.96
N THR A 69 -31.96 -17.65 -22.15
CA THR A 69 -30.57 -17.93 -22.48
C THR A 69 -29.71 -17.81 -21.24
N TYR A 70 -28.53 -18.42 -21.25
CA TYR A 70 -27.60 -18.35 -20.13
C TYR A 70 -27.25 -16.91 -19.68
N PRO A 71 -26.94 -15.95 -20.59
CA PRO A 71 -26.71 -14.56 -20.19
C PRO A 71 -27.90 -13.90 -19.47
N LEU A 72 -29.13 -14.35 -19.73
CA LEU A 72 -30.32 -13.86 -19.05
C LEU A 72 -30.51 -14.51 -17.69
N LEU A 73 -30.16 -15.79 -17.53
CA LEU A 73 -30.12 -16.41 -16.20
C LEU A 73 -29.07 -15.74 -15.31
N GLN A 74 -27.88 -15.46 -15.86
CA GLN A 74 -26.84 -14.73 -15.14
C GLN A 74 -27.37 -13.36 -14.68
N ARG A 75 -27.92 -12.56 -15.61
CA ARG A 75 -28.52 -11.26 -15.29
C ARG A 75 -29.63 -11.38 -14.26
N PHE A 76 -30.45 -12.43 -14.33
CA PHE A 76 -31.47 -12.72 -13.33
C PHE A 76 -30.86 -12.92 -11.94
N LEU A 77 -29.81 -13.73 -11.81
CA LEU A 77 -29.14 -13.99 -10.54
C LEU A 77 -28.40 -12.77 -9.99
N GLU A 78 -27.91 -11.91 -10.89
CA GLU A 78 -27.27 -10.63 -10.62
C GLU A 78 -28.19 -9.66 -9.87
N PHE A 79 -29.47 -9.61 -10.22
CA PHE A 79 -30.43 -8.64 -9.66
C PHE A 79 -31.50 -9.25 -8.76
N ASN A 80 -31.75 -10.56 -8.82
CA ASN A 80 -32.76 -11.20 -8.00
C ASN A 80 -32.16 -11.82 -6.74
N GLN A 81 -32.58 -11.33 -5.59
CA GLN A 81 -32.22 -11.89 -4.28
C GLN A 81 -33.23 -12.90 -3.73
N SER A 82 -34.34 -13.14 -4.45
CA SER A 82 -35.38 -14.05 -3.99
C SER A 82 -35.12 -15.49 -4.43
N ILE A 83 -34.72 -16.33 -3.46
CA ILE A 83 -34.64 -17.79 -3.61
C ILE A 83 -35.97 -18.41 -4.07
N GLU A 84 -37.10 -17.89 -3.59
CA GLU A 84 -38.43 -18.40 -3.95
C GLU A 84 -38.75 -18.17 -5.43
N ILE A 85 -38.38 -17.00 -5.98
CA ILE A 85 -38.53 -16.74 -7.41
C ILE A 85 -37.63 -17.67 -8.22
N LEU A 86 -36.40 -17.93 -7.77
CA LEU A 86 -35.51 -18.88 -8.44
C LEU A 86 -36.06 -20.32 -8.40
N LYS A 87 -36.56 -20.79 -7.26
CA LYS A 87 -37.23 -22.10 -7.14
C LYS A 87 -38.36 -22.23 -8.15
N ILE A 88 -39.23 -21.23 -8.21
CA ILE A 88 -40.33 -21.20 -9.17
C ILE A 88 -39.79 -21.21 -10.61
N LEU A 89 -38.75 -20.42 -10.91
CA LEU A 89 -38.13 -20.36 -12.24
C LEU A 89 -37.61 -21.74 -12.68
N ILE A 90 -36.90 -22.45 -11.79
CA ILE A 90 -36.38 -23.80 -12.05
C ILE A 90 -37.53 -24.77 -12.30
N CYS A 91 -38.59 -24.75 -11.49
CA CYS A 91 -39.76 -25.59 -11.71
C CYS A 91 -40.47 -25.28 -13.03
N GLN A 92 -40.42 -24.04 -13.54
CA GLN A 92 -41.04 -23.69 -14.82
C GLN A 92 -40.20 -24.09 -16.03
N VAL A 93 -38.88 -24.22 -15.89
CA VAL A 93 -37.97 -24.50 -17.01
C VAL A 93 -36.97 -25.61 -16.66
N PRO A 94 -37.42 -26.81 -16.22
CA PRO A 94 -36.52 -27.86 -15.74
C PRO A 94 -35.48 -28.27 -16.80
N SER A 95 -35.91 -28.45 -18.04
CA SER A 95 -35.02 -28.77 -19.17
C SER A 95 -33.87 -27.77 -19.39
N PHE A 96 -34.03 -26.50 -19.03
CA PHE A 96 -32.92 -25.54 -19.14
C PHE A 96 -31.84 -25.83 -18.10
N PHE A 97 -32.26 -26.19 -16.88
CA PHE A 97 -31.33 -26.49 -15.78
C PHE A 97 -30.76 -27.90 -15.87
N GLU A 98 -31.53 -28.88 -16.35
CA GLU A 98 -31.05 -30.25 -16.61
C GLU A 98 -30.01 -30.29 -17.74
N ASN A 99 -30.18 -29.44 -18.75
CA ASN A 99 -29.24 -29.36 -19.87
C ASN A 99 -28.01 -28.49 -19.60
N LEU A 100 -27.88 -27.90 -18.40
CA LEU A 100 -26.62 -27.25 -18.01
C LEU A 100 -25.57 -28.35 -17.82
N THR A 101 -24.92 -28.72 -18.92
CA THR A 101 -23.77 -29.66 -18.92
C THR A 101 -22.73 -29.19 -17.90
N PRO A 102 -21.94 -30.09 -17.28
CA PRO A 102 -20.87 -29.70 -16.35
C PRO A 102 -19.95 -28.61 -16.91
N ILE A 103 -19.69 -28.61 -18.22
CA ILE A 103 -18.88 -27.59 -18.91
C ILE A 103 -19.62 -26.24 -19.01
N GLN A 104 -20.93 -26.25 -19.27
CA GLN A 104 -21.82 -25.10 -19.10
C GLN A 104 -22.21 -24.84 -17.63
N GLN A 105 -21.71 -25.61 -16.67
CA GLN A 105 -21.67 -25.20 -15.27
C GLN A 105 -20.32 -24.55 -14.99
N PHE A 106 -19.26 -24.96 -15.69
CA PHE A 106 -17.87 -24.54 -15.48
C PHE A 106 -17.51 -23.15 -16.00
N ASN A 107 -17.75 -22.85 -17.29
CA ASN A 107 -17.52 -21.48 -17.83
C ASN A 107 -18.51 -20.45 -17.26
N ASN A 108 -19.59 -21.01 -16.75
CA ASN A 108 -20.79 -20.33 -16.34
C ASN A 108 -20.72 -20.05 -14.84
N SER A 109 -20.09 -20.88 -14.02
CA SER A 109 -19.83 -20.62 -12.60
C SER A 109 -19.07 -19.32 -12.39
N GLN A 110 -18.09 -18.99 -13.24
CA GLN A 110 -17.38 -17.71 -13.13
C GLN A 110 -18.35 -16.53 -13.22
N SER A 111 -19.23 -16.56 -14.21
CA SER A 111 -20.24 -15.52 -14.43
C SER A 111 -21.34 -15.53 -13.35
N LEU A 112 -21.74 -16.71 -12.90
CA LEU A 112 -22.82 -16.95 -11.94
C LEU A 112 -22.36 -16.53 -10.54
N PHE A 113 -21.15 -16.90 -10.14
CA PHE A 113 -20.53 -16.42 -8.91
C PHE A 113 -20.19 -14.92 -9.02
N SER A 114 -19.66 -14.44 -10.16
CA SER A 114 -19.44 -12.99 -10.37
C SER A 114 -20.70 -12.13 -10.25
N SER A 115 -21.83 -12.69 -10.68
CA SER A 115 -23.13 -12.05 -10.56
C SER A 115 -23.67 -12.04 -9.12
N MET A 116 -23.21 -12.98 -8.28
CA MET A 116 -23.58 -13.06 -6.87
C MET A 116 -22.64 -12.28 -5.96
N LYS A 117 -22.25 -11.07 -6.38
CA LYS A 117 -21.51 -10.11 -5.56
C LYS A 117 -22.33 -9.83 -4.26
N SER A 118 -21.87 -10.49 -3.20
CA SER A 118 -22.11 -10.26 -1.77
C SER A 118 -23.48 -10.51 -1.09
N LYS A 119 -24.57 -10.98 -1.74
CA LYS A 119 -25.89 -11.08 -1.04
C LYS A 119 -26.73 -12.34 -1.18
N ASN A 120 -26.28 -13.37 -1.90
CA ASN A 120 -27.16 -14.49 -2.23
C ASN A 120 -26.64 -15.85 -1.76
N GLU A 121 -26.08 -15.90 -0.54
CA GLU A 121 -25.67 -17.15 0.11
C GLU A 121 -26.76 -18.21 0.01
N LEU A 122 -28.01 -17.86 0.36
CA LEU A 122 -29.16 -18.77 0.28
C LEU A 122 -29.39 -19.35 -1.11
N ILE A 123 -29.20 -18.56 -2.17
CA ILE A 123 -29.36 -19.05 -3.55
C ILE A 123 -28.27 -20.05 -3.87
N ILE A 124 -27.02 -19.78 -3.47
CA ILE A 124 -25.92 -20.71 -3.76
C ILE A 124 -26.09 -21.99 -2.94
N LYS A 125 -26.49 -21.89 -1.65
CA LYS A 125 -26.84 -23.07 -0.83
C LYS A 125 -27.87 -23.93 -1.55
N TYR A 126 -28.94 -23.32 -2.04
CA TYR A 126 -29.98 -24.01 -2.78
C TYR A 126 -29.47 -24.65 -4.08
N LEU A 127 -28.66 -23.94 -4.87
CA LEU A 127 -28.12 -24.50 -6.11
C LEU A 127 -27.20 -25.70 -5.84
N ILE A 128 -26.39 -25.64 -4.78
CA ILE A 128 -25.47 -26.74 -4.47
C ILE A 128 -26.22 -27.90 -3.80
N GLU A 129 -26.96 -27.65 -2.72
CA GLU A 129 -27.60 -28.69 -1.91
C GLU A 129 -28.79 -29.33 -2.61
N GLU A 130 -29.66 -28.54 -3.25
CA GLU A 130 -30.93 -29.02 -3.82
C GLU A 130 -30.87 -29.27 -5.33
N LYS A 131 -29.88 -28.68 -6.01
CA LYS A 131 -29.70 -28.85 -7.47
C LYS A 131 -28.39 -29.50 -7.84
N SER A 132 -27.60 -29.95 -6.87
CA SER A 132 -26.36 -30.69 -7.07
C SER A 132 -25.39 -29.98 -8.02
N PHE A 133 -25.36 -28.64 -7.98
CA PHE A 133 -24.36 -27.89 -8.75
C PHE A 133 -22.97 -28.24 -8.23
N GLU A 134 -22.08 -28.63 -9.14
CA GLU A 134 -20.70 -28.96 -8.81
C GLU A 134 -19.96 -27.69 -8.35
N ILE A 135 -19.30 -27.77 -7.19
CA ILE A 135 -18.41 -26.70 -6.74
C ILE A 135 -17.15 -26.79 -7.60
N THR A 136 -16.83 -25.71 -8.29
CA THR A 136 -15.64 -25.62 -9.13
C THR A 136 -14.53 -24.83 -8.42
N LYS A 137 -13.30 -24.99 -8.89
CA LYS A 137 -12.15 -24.21 -8.42
C LYS A 137 -12.43 -22.71 -8.53
N ILE A 138 -12.97 -22.31 -9.68
CA ILE A 138 -13.30 -20.92 -10.01
C ILE A 138 -14.32 -20.33 -9.03
N SER A 139 -15.32 -21.11 -8.61
CA SER A 139 -16.30 -20.64 -7.64
C SER A 139 -15.68 -20.36 -6.27
N ILE A 140 -14.72 -21.19 -5.84
CA ILE A 140 -14.02 -20.98 -4.58
C ILE A 140 -13.11 -19.74 -4.71
N ASP A 141 -12.31 -19.65 -5.77
CA ASP A 141 -11.44 -18.50 -6.04
C ASP A 141 -12.23 -17.19 -6.09
N PHE A 142 -13.44 -17.23 -6.67
CA PHE A 142 -14.32 -16.06 -6.69
C PHE A 142 -14.79 -15.66 -5.29
N VAL A 143 -15.19 -16.62 -4.45
CA VAL A 143 -15.60 -16.33 -3.07
C VAL A 143 -14.43 -15.78 -2.26
N CYS A 144 -13.21 -16.25 -2.53
CA CYS A 144 -11.99 -15.64 -2.00
C CYS A 144 -11.83 -14.20 -2.50
N CYS A 145 -12.03 -13.93 -3.79
CA CYS A 145 -11.97 -12.56 -4.31
C CYS A 145 -13.05 -11.62 -3.70
N GLN A 146 -14.14 -12.15 -3.16
CA GLN A 146 -15.18 -11.37 -2.48
C GLN A 146 -14.96 -11.19 -0.97
N GLU A 147 -13.91 -11.80 -0.41
CA GLU A 147 -13.64 -11.73 1.03
C GLU A 147 -14.85 -12.18 1.87
N ASN A 148 -15.60 -13.18 1.40
CA ASN A 148 -16.72 -13.73 2.17
C ASN A 148 -16.28 -15.02 2.88
N TYR A 149 -15.65 -14.84 4.04
CA TYR A 149 -15.07 -15.93 4.83
C TYR A 149 -16.05 -17.03 5.22
N GLN A 150 -17.22 -16.65 5.74
CA GLN A 150 -18.24 -17.62 6.17
C GLN A 150 -18.71 -18.48 4.99
N PHE A 151 -18.84 -17.85 3.83
CA PHE A 151 -19.26 -18.56 2.63
C PHE A 151 -18.16 -19.44 2.05
N PHE A 152 -16.90 -19.00 2.12
CA PHE A 152 -15.74 -19.83 1.78
C PHE A 152 -15.69 -21.10 2.65
N LYS A 153 -15.85 -20.94 3.97
CA LYS A 153 -15.90 -22.06 4.93
C LYS A 153 -17.05 -23.02 4.63
N TYR A 154 -18.22 -22.50 4.26
CA TYR A 154 -19.36 -23.30 3.84
C TYR A 154 -19.08 -24.10 2.56
N LEU A 155 -18.47 -23.51 1.53
CA LEU A 155 -18.14 -24.21 0.29
C LEU A 155 -17.18 -25.38 0.52
N LEU A 156 -16.16 -25.19 1.38
CA LEU A 156 -15.23 -26.27 1.72
C LEU A 156 -15.90 -27.41 2.49
N LEU A 157 -16.81 -27.09 3.42
CA LEU A 157 -17.58 -28.11 4.13
C LEU A 157 -18.49 -28.93 3.20
N ILE A 158 -19.03 -28.33 2.15
CA ILE A 158 -19.80 -29.08 1.16
C ILE A 158 -18.89 -29.93 0.28
N ASP A 159 -17.78 -29.39 -0.22
CA ASP A 159 -16.84 -30.14 -1.05
C ASP A 159 -16.38 -31.42 -0.32
N GLU A 160 -16.08 -31.32 0.98
CA GLU A 160 -15.77 -32.48 1.81
C GLU A 160 -16.91 -33.49 1.92
N LYS A 161 -18.16 -33.04 2.09
CA LYS A 161 -19.33 -33.93 2.15
C LYS A 161 -19.55 -34.64 0.81
N LEU A 162 -19.39 -33.94 -0.31
CA LEU A 162 -19.54 -34.51 -1.65
C LEU A 162 -18.43 -35.51 -1.94
N ASN A 163 -17.18 -35.21 -1.59
CA ASN A 163 -16.05 -36.10 -1.77
C ASN A 163 -16.14 -37.36 -0.89
N LYS A 164 -16.66 -37.26 0.34
CA LYS A 164 -16.91 -38.43 1.19
C LYS A 164 -17.90 -39.41 0.57
N ASN A 165 -18.93 -38.92 -0.13
CA ASN A 165 -19.92 -39.76 -0.79
C ASN A 165 -19.38 -40.42 -2.07
N ASN A 166 -18.38 -39.81 -2.72
CA ASN A 166 -17.79 -40.30 -3.97
C ASN A 166 -16.62 -41.30 -3.78
N ASN A 167 -16.26 -41.64 -2.55
CA ASN A 167 -15.10 -42.50 -2.23
C ASN A 167 -15.11 -43.92 -2.84
N ASN A 168 -16.18 -44.33 -3.53
CA ASN A 168 -16.22 -45.59 -4.28
C ASN A 168 -15.58 -45.52 -5.68
N ASN A 169 -15.26 -44.34 -6.20
CA ASN A 169 -14.64 -44.19 -7.53
C ASN A 169 -13.20 -43.69 -7.41
N ASN A 170 -12.26 -44.41 -8.03
CA ASN A 170 -10.80 -44.20 -7.97
C ASN A 170 -10.25 -42.82 -8.44
N ASN A 171 -11.08 -41.81 -8.66
CA ASN A 171 -10.65 -40.46 -9.07
C ASN A 171 -10.36 -39.54 -7.87
N LYS A 172 -9.40 -39.92 -7.01
CA LYS A 172 -8.97 -39.11 -5.85
C LYS A 172 -8.22 -37.81 -6.21
N ASN A 173 -7.89 -37.56 -7.49
CA ASN A 173 -7.01 -36.45 -7.87
C ASN A 173 -7.71 -35.07 -8.02
N ASN A 174 -9.03 -34.99 -7.89
CA ASN A 174 -9.77 -33.73 -8.09
C ASN A 174 -10.15 -32.99 -6.80
N ASN A 175 -9.39 -33.16 -5.70
CA ASN A 175 -9.58 -32.28 -4.54
C ASN A 175 -9.36 -30.83 -4.98
N LEU A 176 -10.40 -30.00 -4.91
CA LEU A 176 -10.39 -28.60 -5.35
C LEU A 176 -9.27 -27.79 -4.71
N ILE A 177 -8.94 -28.17 -3.47
CA ILE A 177 -7.83 -27.66 -2.68
C ILE A 177 -6.49 -27.80 -3.43
N ASN A 178 -6.24 -28.88 -4.17
CA ASN A 178 -4.89 -29.17 -4.69
C ASN A 178 -4.34 -28.14 -5.69
N ASN A 179 -5.19 -27.33 -6.34
CA ASN A 179 -4.75 -26.40 -7.37
C ASN A 179 -5.10 -24.91 -7.12
N SER A 180 -5.84 -24.55 -6.07
CA SER A 180 -6.34 -23.18 -5.81
C SER A 180 -5.80 -22.48 -4.56
N ASN A 181 -4.78 -23.04 -3.91
CA ASN A 181 -4.52 -22.74 -2.51
C ASN A 181 -4.13 -21.30 -2.15
N PHE A 182 -3.55 -20.51 -3.05
CA PHE A 182 -2.88 -19.27 -2.62
C PHE A 182 -3.83 -18.14 -2.23
N GLN A 183 -4.85 -17.91 -3.05
CA GLN A 183 -5.88 -16.92 -2.72
C GLN A 183 -6.71 -17.37 -1.51
N GLN A 184 -6.93 -18.68 -1.38
CA GLN A 184 -7.65 -19.29 -0.26
C GLN A 184 -6.90 -19.11 1.05
N ILE A 185 -5.60 -19.45 1.08
CA ILE A 185 -4.74 -19.27 2.25
C ILE A 185 -4.67 -17.80 2.64
N ASN A 186 -4.43 -16.90 1.68
CA ASN A 186 -4.40 -15.47 1.96
C ASN A 186 -5.74 -14.98 2.53
N LEU A 187 -6.87 -15.53 2.06
CA LEU A 187 -8.18 -15.23 2.63
C LEU A 187 -8.26 -15.64 4.10
N VAL A 188 -7.93 -16.90 4.40
CA VAL A 188 -8.02 -17.41 5.77
C VAL A 188 -7.12 -16.63 6.71
N ILE A 189 -5.90 -16.30 6.27
CA ILE A 189 -4.96 -15.46 7.02
C ILE A 189 -5.55 -14.05 7.22
N LYS A 190 -6.16 -13.46 6.18
CA LYS A 190 -6.80 -12.14 6.28
C LYS A 190 -7.93 -12.10 7.30
N PHE A 191 -8.70 -13.18 7.41
CA PHE A 191 -9.80 -13.31 8.38
C PHE A 191 -9.37 -13.82 9.75
N ASN A 192 -8.10 -14.13 9.93
CA ASN A 192 -7.50 -14.46 11.20
C ASN A 192 -8.06 -15.75 11.88
N ASP A 193 -8.60 -16.70 11.10
CA ASP A 193 -9.10 -17.98 11.63
C ASP A 193 -8.00 -19.06 11.59
N PHE A 194 -7.18 -19.10 12.64
CA PHE A 194 -6.03 -19.99 12.76
C PHE A 194 -6.43 -21.48 12.76
N GLU A 195 -7.50 -21.84 13.44
CA GLU A 195 -7.98 -23.23 13.50
C GLU A 195 -8.41 -23.71 12.12
N PHE A 196 -9.12 -22.86 11.36
CA PHE A 196 -9.51 -23.22 10.01
C PHE A 196 -8.31 -23.30 9.06
N PHE A 197 -7.31 -22.43 9.22
CA PHE A 197 -6.07 -22.53 8.46
C PHE A 197 -5.37 -23.85 8.72
N LYS A 198 -5.23 -24.22 10.00
CA LYS A 198 -4.63 -25.49 10.41
C LYS A 198 -5.40 -26.68 9.86
N GLU A 199 -6.72 -26.68 9.96
CA GLU A 199 -7.59 -27.70 9.38
C GLU A 199 -7.42 -27.83 7.87
N LEU A 200 -7.36 -26.69 7.16
CA LEU A 200 -7.20 -26.64 5.70
C LEU A 200 -5.84 -27.19 5.29
N ILE A 201 -4.79 -26.86 6.04
CA ILE A 201 -3.44 -27.38 5.85
C ILE A 201 -3.39 -28.89 6.10
N GLU A 202 -3.92 -29.36 7.23
CA GLU A 202 -3.88 -30.77 7.64
C GLU A 202 -4.69 -31.67 6.71
N LYS A 203 -5.83 -31.19 6.20
CA LYS A 203 -6.67 -31.94 5.25
C LYS A 203 -6.15 -31.92 3.84
N SER A 204 -5.48 -30.84 3.46
CA SER A 204 -4.72 -30.83 2.23
C SER A 204 -3.52 -31.76 2.44
N ASN A 205 -3.44 -32.89 1.75
CA ASN A 205 -2.18 -33.67 1.67
C ASN A 205 -1.07 -32.89 0.93
N ASN A 206 -1.06 -31.56 1.03
CA ASN A 206 -0.32 -30.57 0.27
C ASN A 206 0.69 -29.82 1.14
N VAL A 207 1.12 -30.39 2.27
CA VAL A 207 2.26 -29.85 3.02
C VAL A 207 3.42 -29.55 2.07
N GLU A 208 3.69 -30.43 1.10
CA GLU A 208 4.73 -30.24 0.08
C GLU A 208 4.45 -29.07 -0.89
N ILE A 209 3.19 -28.89 -1.33
CA ILE A 209 2.81 -27.78 -2.22
C ILE A 209 2.89 -26.45 -1.46
N LEU A 210 2.43 -26.43 -0.22
CA LEU A 210 2.54 -25.28 0.66
C LEU A 210 4.00 -24.93 0.91
N LYS A 211 4.84 -25.93 1.18
CA LYS A 211 6.30 -25.77 1.30
C LYS A 211 6.88 -25.13 0.05
N ASN A 212 6.52 -25.63 -1.13
CA ASN A 212 7.00 -25.07 -2.39
C ASN A 212 6.50 -23.64 -2.67
N TYR A 213 5.28 -23.32 -2.26
CA TYR A 213 4.74 -21.96 -2.38
C TYR A 213 5.43 -20.96 -1.47
N LEU A 214 5.64 -21.37 -0.22
CA LEU A 214 6.30 -20.59 0.82
C LEU A 214 7.82 -20.52 0.60
N LYS A 215 8.40 -21.22 -0.39
CA LYS A 215 9.77 -20.96 -0.87
C LYS A 215 9.88 -19.61 -1.62
N ASN A 216 8.77 -19.05 -2.10
CA ASN A 216 8.77 -17.73 -2.71
C ASN A 216 8.80 -16.64 -1.62
N GLU A 217 9.82 -15.79 -1.66
CA GLU A 217 9.99 -14.67 -0.74
C GLU A 217 8.77 -13.72 -0.73
N ASP A 218 8.25 -13.37 -1.91
CA ASP A 218 7.12 -12.45 -2.04
C ASP A 218 5.87 -12.99 -1.34
N THR A 219 5.71 -14.32 -1.37
CA THR A 219 4.63 -15.01 -0.65
C THR A 219 4.78 -14.85 0.86
N ILE A 220 5.98 -15.10 1.40
CA ILE A 220 6.24 -14.95 2.83
C ILE A 220 5.99 -13.49 3.24
N VAL A 221 6.49 -12.55 2.45
CA VAL A 221 6.30 -11.11 2.68
C VAL A 221 4.80 -10.77 2.66
N SER A 222 4.03 -11.28 1.70
CA SER A 222 2.57 -11.07 1.64
C SER A 222 1.86 -11.65 2.87
N ILE A 223 2.26 -12.85 3.31
CA ILE A 223 1.69 -13.50 4.49
C ILE A 223 2.04 -12.70 5.74
N ILE A 224 3.29 -12.27 5.90
CA ILE A 224 3.72 -11.45 7.03
C ILE A 224 3.03 -10.09 7.01
N LYS A 225 2.80 -9.50 5.84
CA LYS A 225 2.01 -8.27 5.72
C LYS A 225 0.57 -8.49 6.18
N THR A 226 -0.02 -9.61 5.80
CA THR A 226 -1.41 -9.93 6.16
C THR A 226 -1.54 -10.28 7.64
N CYS A 227 -0.67 -11.15 8.15
CA CYS A 227 -0.61 -11.54 9.57
C CYS A 227 -0.22 -10.37 10.48
N GLY A 228 0.74 -9.55 10.07
CA GLY A 228 1.27 -8.42 10.82
C GLY A 228 0.21 -7.36 11.09
N ASN A 229 -0.63 -7.06 10.09
CA ASN A 229 -1.81 -6.20 10.26
C ASN A 229 -2.82 -6.77 11.28
N ASN A 230 -2.90 -8.09 11.41
CA ASN A 230 -3.83 -8.78 12.31
C ASN A 230 -3.19 -9.21 13.65
N LEU A 231 -1.89 -8.94 13.85
CA LEU A 231 -1.08 -9.35 15.02
C LEU A 231 -1.16 -10.84 15.37
N ASN A 232 -1.43 -11.73 14.42
CA ASN A 232 -1.57 -13.16 14.73
C ASN A 232 -0.27 -13.95 14.51
N LEU A 233 0.45 -14.08 15.62
CA LEU A 233 1.70 -14.83 15.73
C LEU A 233 1.53 -16.33 15.52
N GLU A 234 0.36 -16.90 15.80
CA GLU A 234 0.13 -18.35 15.73
C GLU A 234 0.24 -18.87 14.29
N PHE A 235 -0.26 -18.11 13.30
CA PHE A 235 -0.06 -18.43 11.88
C PHE A 235 1.41 -18.55 11.52
N ILE A 236 2.21 -17.58 11.97
CA ILE A 236 3.62 -17.52 11.59
C ILE A 236 4.40 -18.60 12.33
N LYS A 237 4.14 -18.81 13.63
CA LYS A 237 4.70 -19.94 14.40
C LYS A 237 4.41 -21.28 13.73
N PHE A 238 3.15 -21.50 13.33
CA PHE A 238 2.76 -22.74 12.66
C PHE A 238 3.46 -22.90 11.31
N ILE A 239 3.55 -21.84 10.51
CA ILE A 239 4.33 -21.85 9.27
C ILE A 239 5.79 -22.23 9.56
N PHE A 240 6.43 -21.61 10.55
CA PHE A 240 7.82 -21.97 10.92
C PHE A 240 7.96 -23.42 11.37
N GLN A 241 7.03 -23.91 12.20
CA GLN A 241 7.01 -25.31 12.64
C GLN A 241 6.88 -26.27 11.46
N MET A 242 6.06 -25.95 10.45
CA MET A 242 5.92 -26.78 9.25
C MET A 242 7.21 -26.93 8.45
N PHE A 243 8.13 -25.97 8.53
CA PHE A 243 9.41 -26.06 7.84
C PHE A 243 10.46 -26.87 8.59
N ASN A 244 10.26 -27.26 9.87
CA ASN A 244 11.21 -28.10 10.62
C ASN A 244 12.69 -27.69 10.42
N ASN A 245 12.99 -26.39 10.49
CA ASN A 245 14.31 -25.81 10.24
C ASN A 245 14.87 -25.92 8.81
N GLU A 246 14.12 -26.44 7.83
CA GLU A 246 14.44 -26.20 6.43
C GLU A 246 14.46 -24.69 6.20
N GLN A 247 15.59 -24.19 5.68
CA GLN A 247 15.88 -22.76 5.63
C GLN A 247 14.85 -22.02 4.77
N LEU A 248 13.76 -21.56 5.41
CA LEU A 248 12.99 -20.42 4.95
C LEU A 248 14.01 -19.32 4.72
N LYS A 249 14.21 -18.96 3.45
CA LYS A 249 15.19 -17.96 3.04
C LYS A 249 14.64 -16.59 3.41
N LEU A 250 14.66 -16.32 4.72
CA LEU A 250 14.25 -15.07 5.30
C LEU A 250 15.24 -14.01 4.85
N THR A 251 14.77 -13.17 3.96
CA THR A 251 15.52 -12.03 3.44
C THR A 251 15.42 -10.84 4.36
N THR A 252 16.26 -9.85 4.10
CA THR A 252 16.15 -8.51 4.70
C THR A 252 14.75 -7.94 4.52
N THR A 253 14.08 -8.21 3.39
CA THR A 253 12.70 -7.75 3.10
C THR A 253 11.70 -8.23 4.14
N VAL A 254 11.73 -9.53 4.47
CA VAL A 254 10.83 -10.13 5.47
C VAL A 254 11.00 -9.46 6.83
N ILE A 255 12.26 -9.30 7.25
CA ILE A 255 12.59 -8.71 8.54
C ILE A 255 12.19 -7.24 8.60
N ILE A 256 12.47 -6.47 7.55
CA ILE A 256 12.07 -5.07 7.44
C ILE A 256 10.55 -4.94 7.58
N GLU A 257 9.78 -5.79 6.89
CA GLU A 257 8.32 -5.80 7.02
C GLU A 257 7.86 -6.18 8.42
N THR A 258 8.48 -7.19 9.05
CA THR A 258 8.20 -7.52 10.46
C THR A 258 8.45 -6.34 11.40
N ILE A 259 9.55 -5.60 11.21
CA ILE A 259 9.83 -4.42 12.05
C ILE A 259 8.82 -3.32 11.77
N LYS A 260 8.40 -3.11 10.52
CA LYS A 260 7.32 -2.17 10.19
C LYS A 260 6.05 -2.50 10.97
N PHE A 261 5.74 -3.77 11.25
CA PHE A 261 4.59 -4.12 12.08
C PHE A 261 4.79 -3.91 13.59
N GLY A 262 6.02 -3.74 14.07
CA GLY A 262 6.32 -3.54 15.49
C GLY A 262 6.06 -4.77 16.36
N SER A 263 5.90 -5.97 15.78
CA SER A 263 5.63 -7.19 16.54
C SER A 263 6.92 -7.78 17.10
N PHE A 264 7.16 -7.59 18.40
CA PHE A 264 8.34 -8.12 19.09
C PHE A 264 8.45 -9.64 18.98
N ASP A 265 7.37 -10.34 19.31
CA ASP A 265 7.35 -11.79 19.32
C ASP A 265 7.60 -12.36 17.93
N LEU A 266 7.12 -11.68 16.88
CA LEU A 266 7.36 -12.10 15.52
C LEU A 266 8.83 -11.93 15.17
N LEU A 267 9.40 -10.75 15.45
CA LEU A 267 10.81 -10.49 15.17
C LEU A 267 11.73 -11.42 15.97
N LYS A 268 11.37 -11.68 17.24
CA LYS A 268 12.05 -12.64 18.11
C LYS A 268 11.96 -14.06 17.54
N LEU A 269 10.78 -14.49 17.11
CA LEU A 269 10.57 -15.78 16.45
C LEU A 269 11.41 -15.90 15.16
N LEU A 270 11.43 -14.86 14.32
CA LEU A 270 12.25 -14.82 13.11
C LEU A 270 13.73 -14.97 13.43
N LEU A 271 14.22 -14.27 14.45
CA LEU A 271 15.62 -14.32 14.85
C LEU A 271 16.03 -15.59 15.58
N GLU A 272 15.15 -16.18 16.39
CA GLU A 272 15.44 -17.41 17.12
C GLU A 272 15.56 -18.62 16.19
N ASN A 273 14.90 -18.59 15.03
CA ASN A 273 15.01 -19.62 14.01
C ASN A 273 16.18 -19.41 13.02
N GLN A 274 17.10 -18.48 13.33
CA GLN A 274 18.14 -18.08 12.40
C GLN A 274 19.56 -18.17 12.98
N ASP A 275 20.09 -19.40 13.02
CA ASP A 275 21.55 -19.61 13.04
C ASP A 275 22.24 -18.99 11.81
N TYR A 276 21.48 -18.62 10.77
CA TYR A 276 21.98 -18.06 9.52
C TYR A 276 22.29 -16.55 9.57
N PHE A 277 21.66 -15.77 10.46
CA PHE A 277 21.77 -14.31 10.41
C PHE A 277 23.13 -13.77 10.84
N SER A 278 23.77 -14.41 11.82
CA SER A 278 25.11 -14.03 12.29
C SER A 278 26.16 -14.11 11.17
N ASN A 279 26.05 -15.12 10.30
CA ASN A 279 27.00 -15.34 9.20
C ASN A 279 26.65 -14.54 7.94
N LYS A 280 25.38 -14.14 7.76
CA LYS A 280 24.97 -13.37 6.59
C LYS A 280 25.11 -11.87 6.77
N PHE A 281 24.85 -11.34 7.97
CA PHE A 281 25.04 -9.90 8.22
C PHE A 281 26.48 -9.43 8.01
N SER A 282 27.46 -10.32 8.26
CA SER A 282 28.87 -10.07 7.96
C SER A 282 29.22 -10.18 6.47
N SER A 283 28.35 -10.76 5.64
CA SER A 283 28.62 -11.05 4.21
C SER A 283 27.68 -10.36 3.22
N ILE A 284 26.74 -9.51 3.66
CA ILE A 284 25.94 -8.65 2.77
C ILE A 284 26.88 -7.60 2.15
N LYS A 285 27.44 -7.94 1.00
CA LYS A 285 28.30 -7.07 0.16
C LYS A 285 27.52 -6.07 -0.70
N THR A 286 26.19 -6.16 -0.74
CA THR A 286 25.34 -5.27 -1.54
C THR A 286 24.76 -4.17 -0.65
N SER A 287 25.29 -2.96 -0.81
CA SER A 287 25.07 -1.73 -0.01
C SER A 287 24.99 -1.99 1.52
N PRO A 288 26.15 -2.20 2.19
CA PRO A 288 26.21 -2.47 3.63
C PRO A 288 25.65 -1.34 4.51
N PHE A 289 25.56 -0.11 3.98
CA PHE A 289 25.12 1.06 4.73
C PHE A 289 23.59 1.16 4.86
N ILE A 290 22.86 1.13 3.75
CA ILE A 290 21.41 1.39 3.76
C ILE A 290 20.69 0.36 4.64
N ASN A 291 21.02 -0.93 4.52
CA ASN A 291 20.30 -1.96 5.27
C ASN A 291 20.59 -1.92 6.78
N LYS A 292 21.81 -1.61 7.20
CA LYS A 292 22.14 -1.60 8.64
C LYS A 292 21.53 -0.40 9.34
N TYR A 293 21.62 0.80 8.75
CA TYR A 293 21.03 2.01 9.32
C TYR A 293 19.51 2.03 9.19
N CYS A 294 18.92 1.61 8.06
CA CYS A 294 17.46 1.46 7.98
C CYS A 294 16.95 0.41 8.98
N PHE A 295 17.65 -0.70 9.17
CA PHE A 295 17.27 -1.71 10.17
C PHE A 295 17.35 -1.14 11.60
N LEU A 296 18.44 -0.45 11.95
CA LEU A 296 18.57 0.20 13.26
C LEU A 296 17.51 1.28 13.46
N TYR A 297 17.27 2.11 12.44
CA TYR A 297 16.26 3.15 12.46
C TYR A 297 14.87 2.56 12.67
N LEU A 298 14.49 1.55 11.87
CA LEU A 298 13.19 0.90 12.00
C LEU A 298 13.04 0.24 13.37
N LEU A 299 14.11 -0.37 13.91
CA LEU A 299 14.13 -0.90 15.26
C LEU A 299 13.91 0.20 16.30
N VAL A 300 14.60 1.33 16.20
CA VAL A 300 14.42 2.43 17.17
C VAL A 300 13.04 3.07 17.05
N TYR A 301 12.54 3.20 15.82
CA TYR A 301 11.26 3.84 15.53
C TYR A 301 10.08 3.00 16.02
N ARG A 302 10.09 1.70 15.72
CA ARG A 302 8.94 0.81 15.94
C ARG A 302 9.04 -0.06 17.18
N CYS A 303 10.21 -0.18 17.80
CA CYS A 303 10.41 -1.13 18.87
C CYS A 303 10.61 -0.47 20.22
N ASP A 304 10.08 -1.12 21.26
CA ASP A 304 10.32 -0.74 22.65
C ASP A 304 11.79 -0.90 23.04
N LYS A 305 12.19 -0.21 24.11
CA LYS A 305 13.56 -0.23 24.63
C LYS A 305 14.09 -1.65 24.86
N GLU A 306 13.27 -2.54 25.43
CA GLU A 306 13.64 -3.94 25.70
C GLU A 306 14.00 -4.70 24.42
N ILE A 307 13.26 -4.40 23.35
CA ILE A 307 13.50 -4.95 22.02
C ILE A 307 14.86 -4.46 21.56
N LEU A 308 15.07 -3.14 21.52
CA LEU A 308 16.34 -2.56 21.09
C LEU A 308 17.53 -3.16 21.85
N ASP A 309 17.41 -3.31 23.17
CA ASP A 309 18.42 -3.93 24.03
C ASP A 309 18.71 -5.39 23.64
N TYR A 310 17.65 -6.18 23.40
CA TYR A 310 17.79 -7.57 22.94
C TYR A 310 18.54 -7.63 21.61
N TYR A 311 18.17 -6.80 20.62
CA TYR A 311 18.81 -6.81 19.29
C TYR A 311 20.25 -6.32 19.37
N CYS A 312 20.52 -5.23 20.09
CA CYS A 312 21.85 -4.67 20.20
C CYS A 312 22.82 -5.65 20.85
N LYS A 313 22.36 -6.41 21.86
CA LYS A 313 23.12 -7.51 22.47
C LYS A 313 23.29 -8.70 21.51
N LYS A 314 22.21 -9.18 20.89
CA LYS A 314 22.23 -10.42 20.11
C LYS A 314 22.94 -10.29 18.77
N LEU A 315 22.78 -9.16 18.08
CA LEU A 315 23.39 -8.90 16.77
C LEU A 315 24.76 -8.22 16.87
N ASN A 316 25.22 -7.89 18.08
CA ASN A 316 26.51 -7.24 18.32
C ASN A 316 26.71 -5.96 17.48
N LEU A 317 25.63 -5.23 17.19
CA LEU A 317 25.55 -4.21 16.13
C LEU A 317 26.58 -3.09 16.27
N PHE A 318 27.02 -2.82 17.50
CA PHE A 318 27.88 -1.69 17.84
C PHE A 318 29.37 -2.00 17.98
N ASN A 319 29.79 -3.26 17.91
CA ASN A 319 31.18 -3.61 18.23
C ASN A 319 32.14 -3.54 17.03
N ASN A 320 31.66 -3.34 15.78
CA ASN A 320 32.49 -3.55 14.57
C ASN A 320 32.44 -2.43 13.49
N THR A 321 32.09 -1.18 13.79
CA THR A 321 32.07 -0.14 12.74
C THR A 321 33.31 0.74 12.76
N THR A 322 34.30 0.42 11.94
CA THR A 322 35.24 1.41 11.37
C THR A 322 34.59 1.96 10.10
N ALA A 323 34.31 3.26 10.05
CA ALA A 323 33.74 3.91 8.87
C ALA A 323 34.72 3.81 7.69
N THR A 324 34.20 3.51 6.50
CA THR A 324 34.91 3.57 5.21
C THR A 324 34.18 4.56 4.31
N ASP A 325 34.93 5.44 3.66
CA ASP A 325 34.45 6.63 2.93
C ASP A 325 33.91 6.31 1.52
N ASP A 326 32.76 5.63 1.40
CA ASP A 326 32.07 5.45 0.10
C ASP A 326 30.80 6.32 0.04
N GLU A 327 30.76 7.28 -0.90
CA GLU A 327 29.83 8.42 -0.96
C GLU A 327 28.51 8.18 -1.75
N ASP A 328 28.25 7.01 -2.36
CA ASP A 328 27.29 6.93 -3.48
C ASP A 328 25.85 6.42 -3.21
N ASP A 329 25.40 6.20 -1.96
CA ASP A 329 24.11 5.50 -1.69
C ASP A 329 23.12 6.26 -0.76
N ASP A 330 23.05 7.59 -0.91
CA ASP A 330 22.48 8.49 0.11
C ASP A 330 20.97 8.80 -0.06
N LEU A 331 20.28 8.32 -1.12
CA LEU A 331 18.94 8.83 -1.45
C LEU A 331 17.76 8.29 -0.61
N SER A 332 17.83 7.07 -0.03
CA SER A 332 16.68 6.46 0.67
C SER A 332 16.58 6.78 2.16
N LEU A 333 17.65 7.27 2.78
CA LEU A 333 17.63 7.70 4.19
C LEU A 333 16.97 9.08 4.35
N LYS A 334 17.07 9.92 3.31
CA LYS A 334 16.72 11.36 3.26
C LYS A 334 15.28 11.69 3.62
N GLU A 335 14.32 10.81 3.35
CA GLU A 335 12.89 11.07 3.59
C GLU A 335 12.41 10.67 4.99
N THR A 336 13.22 9.98 5.80
CA THR A 336 12.70 9.27 6.99
C THR A 336 13.07 9.92 8.34
N ILE A 337 14.00 10.88 8.41
CA ILE A 337 14.75 11.19 9.65
C ILE A 337 14.22 12.42 10.46
N GLY A 338 12.91 12.67 10.44
CA GLY A 338 12.32 13.85 11.11
C GLY A 338 11.91 13.73 12.59
N ASP A 339 11.90 12.55 13.21
CA ASP A 339 11.23 12.35 14.52
C ASP A 339 12.17 12.42 15.73
N ILE A 340 12.01 13.46 16.56
CA ILE A 340 12.77 13.74 17.82
C ILE A 340 12.71 12.55 18.80
N GLU A 341 11.58 11.82 18.84
CA GLU A 341 11.35 10.71 19.76
C GLU A 341 12.34 9.54 19.57
N VAL A 342 12.76 9.29 18.32
CA VAL A 342 13.76 8.28 17.96
C VAL A 342 15.11 8.59 18.59
N TYR A 343 15.48 9.87 18.63
CA TYR A 343 16.77 10.33 19.15
C TYR A 343 16.84 10.22 20.67
N GLU A 344 15.77 10.58 21.37
CA GLU A 344 15.70 10.44 22.83
C GLU A 344 15.85 8.98 23.27
N LYS A 345 15.26 8.05 22.50
CA LYS A 345 15.45 6.61 22.74
C LYS A 345 16.91 6.21 22.53
N LEU A 346 17.58 6.68 21.49
CA LEU A 346 18.97 6.35 21.18
C LEU A 346 20.00 6.96 22.16
N SER A 347 19.78 8.18 22.66
CA SER A 347 20.75 8.89 23.52
C SER A 347 21.03 8.19 24.86
N ASN A 348 20.13 7.28 25.27
CA ASN A 348 20.28 6.49 26.49
C ASN A 348 21.28 5.32 26.35
N PHE A 349 21.74 5.00 25.14
CA PHE A 349 22.65 3.88 24.90
C PHE A 349 24.11 4.34 24.82
N LYS A 350 25.01 3.73 25.62
CA LYS A 350 26.44 4.11 25.69
C LYS A 350 27.14 4.06 24.32
N ASN A 351 26.83 3.05 23.50
CA ASN A 351 27.35 2.91 22.14
C ASN A 351 26.45 3.57 21.08
N GLY A 352 25.18 3.85 21.42
CA GLY A 352 24.29 4.66 20.59
C GLY A 352 24.85 6.06 20.40
N LYS A 353 25.49 6.62 21.44
CA LYS A 353 26.13 7.95 21.41
C LYS A 353 27.12 8.14 20.26
N THR A 354 28.00 7.18 19.99
CA THR A 354 28.99 7.31 18.90
C THR A 354 28.35 7.24 17.52
N CYS A 355 27.36 6.36 17.33
CA CYS A 355 26.55 6.33 16.11
C CYS A 355 25.74 7.62 15.92
N ILE A 356 25.19 8.17 17.01
CA ILE A 356 24.45 9.43 16.97
C ILE A 356 25.37 10.59 16.59
N ILE A 357 26.63 10.61 17.02
CA ILE A 357 27.57 11.70 16.67
C ILE A 357 27.85 11.75 15.16
N SER A 358 28.24 10.61 14.54
CA SER A 358 28.48 10.59 13.08
C SER A 358 27.19 10.92 12.33
N PHE A 359 26.07 10.35 12.79
CA PHE A 359 24.76 10.58 12.23
C PHE A 359 24.34 12.05 12.33
N ILE A 360 24.58 12.74 13.46
CA ILE A 360 24.23 14.17 13.65
C ILE A 360 25.00 15.07 12.67
N GLY A 361 26.27 14.75 12.39
CA GLY A 361 27.06 15.47 11.38
C GLY A 361 26.38 15.43 10.02
N ASP A 362 26.02 14.23 9.56
CA ASP A 362 25.34 14.02 8.28
C ASP A 362 23.93 14.60 8.27
N ILE A 363 23.20 14.45 9.37
CA ILE A 363 21.85 14.99 9.56
C ILE A 363 21.85 16.51 9.48
N SER A 364 22.80 17.21 10.09
CA SER A 364 22.81 18.67 10.05
C SER A 364 22.90 19.18 8.61
N SER A 365 23.68 18.50 7.77
CA SER A 365 23.81 18.76 6.35
C SER A 365 22.54 18.38 5.57
N ASN A 366 21.93 17.25 5.92
CA ASN A 366 20.80 16.65 5.20
C ASN A 366 19.43 17.24 5.57
N ILE A 367 19.23 17.68 6.82
CA ILE A 367 18.02 18.35 7.31
C ILE A 367 17.67 19.57 6.46
N CYS A 368 18.70 20.21 5.90
CA CYS A 368 18.52 21.37 5.05
C CYS A 368 17.81 21.05 3.73
N TYR A 369 17.77 19.79 3.28
CA TYR A 369 17.09 19.37 2.04
C TYR A 369 15.66 18.88 2.24
N ASP A 370 15.31 18.44 3.46
CA ASP A 370 13.92 18.14 3.80
C ASP A 370 13.10 19.44 3.69
N HIS A 371 11.83 19.39 3.32
CA HIS A 371 10.91 20.54 3.23
C HIS A 371 9.89 20.58 4.39
N ASN A 372 9.94 19.62 5.30
CA ASN A 372 9.04 19.57 6.44
C ASN A 372 9.40 20.60 7.52
N GLN A 373 8.40 21.10 8.25
CA GLN A 373 8.62 21.99 9.41
C GLN A 373 9.38 21.29 10.55
N SER A 374 9.29 19.97 10.62
CA SER A 374 10.00 19.14 11.61
C SER A 374 11.51 19.31 11.56
N SER A 375 12.09 19.61 10.40
CA SER A 375 13.54 19.72 10.23
C SER A 375 14.11 20.95 10.98
N LEU A 376 13.37 22.07 11.04
CA LEU A 376 13.76 23.24 11.85
C LEU A 376 13.60 22.97 13.35
N GLU A 377 12.53 22.31 13.76
CA GLU A 377 12.32 21.95 15.17
C GLU A 377 13.38 20.95 15.66
N MET A 378 13.78 20.01 14.81
CA MET A 378 14.92 19.12 15.09
C MET A 378 16.21 19.91 15.29
N MET A 379 16.52 20.88 14.43
CA MET A 379 17.71 21.71 14.61
C MET A 379 17.68 22.54 15.90
N LYS A 380 16.52 23.12 16.23
CA LYS A 380 16.32 23.79 17.52
C LYS A 380 16.55 22.85 18.69
N TYR A 381 16.03 21.63 18.59
CA TYR A 381 16.22 20.61 19.61
C TYR A 381 17.70 20.24 19.77
N LEU A 382 18.40 19.96 18.66
CA LEU A 382 19.82 19.60 18.69
C LEU A 382 20.70 20.71 19.28
N SER A 383 20.40 21.99 18.98
CA SER A 383 21.15 23.11 19.55
C SER A 383 20.76 23.43 21.00
N GLY A 384 19.49 23.27 21.37
CA GLY A 384 19.01 23.55 22.73
C GLY A 384 19.39 22.45 23.74
N ASN A 385 19.62 21.23 23.27
CA ASN A 385 19.99 20.12 24.12
C ASN A 385 21.47 20.23 24.53
N GLN A 386 21.74 20.36 25.83
CA GLN A 386 23.09 20.52 26.38
C GLN A 386 24.06 19.40 25.93
N TYR A 387 23.55 18.20 25.69
CA TYR A 387 24.36 17.07 25.26
C TYR A 387 24.83 17.20 23.81
N PHE A 388 23.96 17.69 22.93
CA PHE A 388 24.24 17.81 21.51
C PHE A 388 24.84 19.16 21.13
N ASN A 389 24.63 20.21 21.91
CA ASN A 389 25.14 21.54 21.61
C ASN A 389 26.68 21.59 21.46
N SER A 390 27.42 20.69 22.11
CA SER A 390 28.88 20.58 21.95
C SER A 390 29.31 19.89 20.64
N ILE A 391 28.42 19.11 20.04
CA ILE A 391 28.65 18.32 18.83
C ILE A 391 28.05 19.02 17.60
N PHE A 392 26.87 19.63 17.77
CA PHE A 392 26.14 20.37 16.76
C PHE A 392 26.88 21.67 16.46
N THR A 393 27.72 21.62 15.42
CA THR A 393 28.44 22.78 14.92
C THR A 393 27.77 23.27 13.64
N ILE A 394 27.44 24.57 13.61
CA ILE A 394 26.95 25.21 12.40
C ILE A 394 28.15 25.39 11.47
N THR A 395 28.24 24.54 10.45
CA THR A 395 29.29 24.61 9.42
C THR A 395 28.82 25.44 8.22
N THR A 396 29.77 25.90 7.42
CA THR A 396 29.49 26.55 6.13
C THR A 396 28.66 25.66 5.21
N THR A 397 28.89 24.33 5.22
CA THR A 397 28.12 23.35 4.43
C THR A 397 26.64 23.32 4.81
N VAL A 398 26.32 23.36 6.10
CA VAL A 398 24.91 23.39 6.56
C VAL A 398 24.24 24.68 6.09
N MET A 399 24.94 25.81 6.16
CA MET A 399 24.44 27.09 5.65
C MET A 399 24.23 27.05 4.13
N ASP A 400 25.20 26.52 3.39
CA ASP A 400 25.13 26.36 1.93
C ASP A 400 23.96 25.48 1.51
N ASN A 401 23.76 24.34 2.18
CA ASN A 401 22.66 23.43 1.90
C ASN A 401 21.30 24.09 2.14
N ALA A 402 21.15 24.86 3.23
CA ALA A 402 19.92 25.61 3.50
C ALA A 402 19.63 26.68 2.42
N LEU A 403 20.69 27.27 1.85
CA LEU A 403 20.57 28.19 0.73
C LEU A 403 20.21 27.44 -0.56
N PHE A 404 20.90 26.35 -0.88
CA PHE A 404 20.68 25.54 -2.08
C PHE A 404 19.26 24.94 -2.13
N SER A 405 18.71 24.55 -0.99
CA SER A 405 17.34 24.04 -0.88
C SER A 405 16.25 25.12 -0.81
N GLY A 406 16.63 26.39 -0.66
CA GLY A 406 15.68 27.48 -0.47
C GLY A 406 14.96 27.45 0.89
N ARG A 407 15.48 26.70 1.89
CA ARG A 407 14.95 26.65 3.26
C ARG A 407 15.33 27.90 4.05
N PHE A 408 14.71 29.03 3.72
CA PHE A 408 15.00 30.32 4.36
C PHE A 408 14.68 30.37 5.85
N ASP A 409 13.74 29.55 6.33
CA ASP A 409 13.42 29.36 7.74
C ASP A 409 14.62 28.79 8.52
N ILE A 410 15.24 27.74 7.95
CA ILE A 410 16.46 27.12 8.48
C ILE A 410 17.63 28.10 8.39
N PHE A 411 17.85 28.73 7.23
CA PHE A 411 18.92 29.71 7.04
C PHE A 411 18.82 30.86 8.06
N ASN A 412 17.65 31.47 8.22
CA ASN A 412 17.46 32.57 9.17
C ASN A 412 17.73 32.14 10.62
N TRP A 413 17.36 30.91 10.97
CA TRP A 413 17.69 30.34 12.27
C TRP A 413 19.20 30.10 12.43
N LEU A 414 19.87 29.55 11.41
CA LEU A 414 21.32 29.34 11.41
C LEU A 414 22.07 30.65 11.58
N VAL A 415 21.71 31.70 10.85
CA VAL A 415 22.35 33.02 10.96
C VAL A 415 22.08 33.71 12.30
N LYS A 416 20.99 33.35 12.99
CA LYS A 416 20.70 33.87 14.34
C LYS A 416 21.51 33.17 15.42
N ASN A 417 21.78 31.87 15.26
CA ASN A 417 22.41 31.04 16.30
C ASN A 417 23.86 30.64 16.00
N GLY A 418 24.35 30.91 14.78
CA GLY A 418 25.70 30.57 14.32
C GLY A 418 26.59 31.79 14.14
N ASN A 419 27.90 31.53 14.18
CA ASN A 419 28.95 32.50 13.85
C ASN A 419 29.64 32.20 12.52
N GLN A 420 29.37 31.04 11.90
CA GLN A 420 29.84 30.72 10.56
C GLN A 420 28.82 31.17 9.52
N GLY A 421 29.28 31.95 8.53
CA GLY A 421 28.50 32.31 7.35
C GLY A 421 28.40 31.16 6.35
N CYS A 422 27.94 31.45 5.13
CA CYS A 422 28.02 30.51 4.01
C CYS A 422 29.43 30.49 3.39
N SER A 423 29.74 29.48 2.57
CA SER A 423 30.97 29.47 1.77
C SER A 423 30.87 30.42 0.56
N ASP A 424 31.98 30.59 -0.15
CA ASP A 424 32.00 31.29 -1.46
C ASP A 424 30.98 30.69 -2.44
N LYS A 425 30.76 29.36 -2.41
CA LYS A 425 29.77 28.69 -3.26
C LYS A 425 28.34 29.07 -2.87
N GLY A 426 28.03 29.05 -1.57
CA GLY A 426 26.72 29.47 -1.05
C GLY A 426 26.43 30.93 -1.37
N PHE A 427 27.42 31.81 -1.22
CA PHE A 427 27.31 33.22 -1.56
C PHE A 427 27.08 33.43 -3.06
N HIS A 428 27.87 32.76 -3.90
CA HIS A 428 27.73 32.80 -5.35
C HIS A 428 26.35 32.31 -5.81
N PHE A 429 25.86 31.22 -5.20
CA PHE A 429 24.52 30.70 -5.47
C PHE A 429 23.42 31.70 -5.13
N CYS A 430 23.51 32.36 -3.97
CA CYS A 430 22.55 33.40 -3.61
C CYS A 430 22.58 34.56 -4.60
N CYS A 431 23.80 34.99 -4.98
CA CYS A 431 23.98 36.02 -5.99
C CYS A 431 23.25 35.62 -7.26
N ARG A 432 23.51 34.44 -7.82
CA ARG A 432 22.93 33.95 -9.08
C ARG A 432 21.40 33.78 -9.04
N ASN A 433 20.81 33.50 -7.88
CA ASN A 433 19.36 33.28 -7.71
C ASN A 433 18.59 34.54 -7.24
N MET A 434 19.16 35.74 -7.35
CA MET A 434 18.38 36.97 -7.24
C MET A 434 17.25 36.99 -8.29
N PRO A 435 16.06 37.53 -7.96
CA PRO A 435 15.71 38.31 -6.78
C PRO A 435 15.26 37.50 -5.55
N GLN A 436 15.10 36.19 -5.67
CA GLN A 436 14.49 35.35 -4.62
C GLN A 436 15.31 35.34 -3.32
N TYR A 437 16.64 35.50 -3.43
CA TYR A 437 17.60 35.41 -2.32
C TYR A 437 18.05 36.78 -1.76
N ARG A 438 17.37 37.88 -2.12
CA ARG A 438 17.83 39.24 -1.78
C ARG A 438 17.98 39.49 -0.29
N PHE A 439 17.11 38.91 0.53
CA PHE A 439 17.12 39.10 1.98
C PHE A 439 18.25 38.29 2.63
N GLN A 440 18.50 37.09 2.12
CA GLN A 440 19.59 36.23 2.55
C GLN A 440 20.93 36.88 2.18
N LEU A 441 21.08 37.40 0.96
CA LEU A 441 22.29 38.13 0.54
C LEU A 441 22.59 39.34 1.43
N ALA A 442 21.58 40.19 1.68
CA ALA A 442 21.73 41.33 2.58
C ALA A 442 22.18 40.87 3.96
N THR A 443 21.56 39.81 4.49
CA THR A 443 21.90 39.24 5.79
C THR A 443 23.34 38.70 5.81
N ILE A 444 23.79 38.03 4.74
CA ILE A 444 25.15 37.51 4.62
C ILE A 444 26.17 38.65 4.56
N LEU A 445 25.92 39.69 3.75
CA LEU A 445 26.80 40.86 3.66
C LEU A 445 26.83 41.65 4.97
N GLU A 446 25.71 41.79 5.67
CA GLU A 446 25.67 42.53 6.92
C GLU A 446 26.43 41.81 8.04
N LYS A 447 26.24 40.49 8.18
CA LYS A 447 26.80 39.73 9.32
C LYS A 447 28.13 39.06 9.03
N PHE A 448 28.38 38.66 7.79
CA PHE A 448 29.48 37.78 7.43
C PHE A 448 30.35 38.32 6.29
N ARG A 449 30.27 39.63 5.97
CA ARG A 449 31.11 40.20 4.90
C ARG A 449 32.60 39.96 5.10
N SER A 450 33.09 39.98 6.34
CA SER A 450 34.51 39.72 6.62
C SER A 450 34.98 38.33 6.20
N ASN A 451 34.06 37.40 5.92
CA ASN A 451 34.37 36.04 5.49
C ASN A 451 34.65 35.94 3.99
N PHE A 452 34.36 36.99 3.20
CA PHE A 452 34.53 36.99 1.75
C PHE A 452 35.60 37.99 1.33
N SER A 453 36.44 37.59 0.38
CA SER A 453 37.33 38.53 -0.29
C SER A 453 36.54 39.48 -1.19
N ASP A 454 37.09 40.67 -1.40
CA ASP A 454 36.51 41.67 -2.30
C ASP A 454 36.35 41.09 -3.73
N ASP A 455 37.28 40.24 -4.18
CA ASP A 455 37.20 39.53 -5.48
C ASP A 455 36.03 38.55 -5.55
N VAL A 456 35.76 37.78 -4.48
CA VAL A 456 34.62 36.85 -4.44
C VAL A 456 33.30 37.60 -4.52
N ILE A 457 33.20 38.74 -3.82
CA ILE A 457 32.03 39.60 -3.85
C ILE A 457 31.81 40.14 -5.27
N LEU A 458 32.83 40.75 -5.87
CA LEU A 458 32.74 41.34 -7.21
C LEU A 458 32.47 40.29 -8.30
N ASN A 459 33.14 39.13 -8.26
CA ASN A 459 32.92 38.05 -9.22
C ASN A 459 31.50 37.46 -9.11
N SER A 460 31.00 37.29 -7.89
CA SER A 460 29.65 36.74 -7.69
C SER A 460 28.57 37.72 -8.14
N ILE A 461 28.73 39.01 -7.84
CA ILE A 461 27.78 40.06 -8.23
C ILE A 461 27.79 40.28 -9.75
N SER A 462 28.97 40.32 -10.38
CA SER A 462 29.11 40.51 -11.84
C SER A 462 28.64 39.30 -12.65
N SER A 463 28.66 38.09 -12.08
CA SER A 463 28.14 36.89 -12.73
C SER A 463 26.61 36.85 -12.87
N ASN A 464 25.87 37.78 -12.25
CA ASN A 464 24.42 37.80 -12.32
C ASN A 464 23.86 38.91 -13.24
N ASP A 465 23.20 38.48 -14.31
CA ASP A 465 22.46 39.36 -15.23
C ASP A 465 21.39 40.22 -14.54
N TYR A 466 20.70 39.70 -13.52
CA TYR A 466 19.70 40.46 -12.75
C TYR A 466 20.33 41.64 -12.02
N PHE A 467 21.55 41.51 -11.50
CA PHE A 467 22.19 42.63 -10.82
C PHE A 467 22.74 43.65 -11.82
N ARG A 468 23.20 43.18 -12.99
CA ARG A 468 23.71 44.02 -14.07
C ARG A 468 22.61 44.85 -14.74
N LEU A 469 21.40 44.30 -14.89
CA LEU A 469 20.33 44.88 -15.69
C LEU A 469 19.18 45.50 -14.86
N ASP A 470 19.03 45.14 -13.58
CA ASP A 470 17.98 45.69 -12.71
C ASP A 470 18.53 46.72 -11.71
N LYS A 471 18.31 48.01 -12.01
CA LYS A 471 18.72 49.15 -11.17
C LYS A 471 18.20 49.05 -9.73
N LYS A 472 17.03 48.44 -9.50
CA LYS A 472 16.47 48.30 -8.15
C LYS A 472 17.25 47.30 -7.33
N ASN A 473 17.58 46.14 -7.90
CA ASN A 473 18.42 45.14 -7.23
C ASN A 473 19.86 45.65 -7.07
N HIS A 474 20.37 46.37 -8.07
CA HIS A 474 21.66 47.05 -8.01
C HIS A 474 21.77 47.98 -6.82
N ASN A 475 20.84 48.94 -6.71
CA ASN A 475 20.82 49.91 -5.62
C ASN A 475 20.67 49.22 -4.26
N TYR A 476 19.85 48.16 -4.20
CA TYR A 476 19.61 47.41 -2.97
C TYR A 476 20.88 46.70 -2.47
N LEU A 477 21.59 45.89 -3.27
CA LEU A 477 22.82 45.27 -2.72
C LEU A 477 23.95 46.28 -2.55
N SER A 478 24.04 47.29 -3.42
CA SER A 478 25.07 48.34 -3.30
C SER A 478 24.96 49.12 -1.98
N SER A 479 23.79 49.19 -1.33
CA SER A 479 23.68 49.80 -0.01
C SER A 479 24.36 48.99 1.11
N PHE A 480 24.61 47.69 0.90
CA PHE A 480 25.32 46.83 1.84
C PHE A 480 26.82 46.71 1.54
N LEU A 481 27.28 47.26 0.40
CA LEU A 481 28.68 47.19 0.00
C LEU A 481 29.47 48.43 0.48
N PRO A 482 30.73 48.25 0.91
CA PRO A 482 31.68 49.35 1.10
C PRO A 482 31.79 50.21 -0.16
N GLN A 483 32.09 51.50 0.02
CA GLN A 483 32.18 52.48 -1.08
C GLN A 483 33.07 51.99 -2.24
N HIS A 484 34.20 51.32 -1.96
CA HIS A 484 35.15 50.84 -2.96
C HIS A 484 34.69 49.58 -3.71
N LEU A 485 33.63 48.92 -3.25
CA LEU A 485 33.02 47.75 -3.90
C LEU A 485 31.68 48.06 -4.57
N LYS A 486 31.19 49.30 -4.52
CA LYS A 486 29.96 49.68 -5.20
C LYS A 486 30.26 49.74 -6.71
N PRO A 487 29.77 48.78 -7.51
CA PRO A 487 30.02 48.84 -8.93
C PRO A 487 29.22 49.98 -9.55
N ASP A 488 29.70 50.57 -10.64
CA ASP A 488 28.91 51.54 -11.41
C ASP A 488 27.72 50.85 -12.11
N PHE A 489 26.64 51.59 -12.32
CA PHE A 489 25.47 51.11 -13.06
C PHE A 489 25.32 51.86 -14.40
N PRO A 490 25.13 51.15 -15.53
CA PRO A 490 25.10 49.69 -15.66
C PRO A 490 26.50 49.09 -15.55
N MET A 491 26.61 47.88 -15.00
CA MET A 491 27.90 47.17 -14.99
C MET A 491 28.27 46.76 -16.41
N GLU A 492 29.41 47.23 -16.91
CA GLU A 492 29.98 46.74 -18.16
C GLU A 492 30.38 45.27 -17.99
N TYR A 493 30.05 44.45 -18.99
CA TYR A 493 30.43 43.03 -18.98
C TYR A 493 31.94 42.92 -19.18
N THR A 494 32.67 42.67 -18.11
CA THR A 494 34.03 42.12 -18.22
C THR A 494 33.92 40.60 -18.19
N PRO A 495 34.18 39.89 -19.31
CA PRO A 495 34.23 38.43 -19.30
C PRO A 495 35.27 37.98 -18.28
N ILE A 496 34.83 37.34 -17.21
CA ILE A 496 35.74 36.77 -16.21
C ILE A 496 36.51 35.65 -16.91
N LYS A 497 37.83 35.77 -17.00
CA LYS A 497 38.71 34.65 -17.37
C LYS A 497 38.71 33.66 -16.20
N THR A 498 37.69 32.84 -16.07
CA THR A 498 37.58 31.87 -14.98
C THR A 498 38.69 30.82 -15.11
N LYS A 499 39.56 30.79 -14.10
CA LYS A 499 40.58 29.75 -13.88
C LYS A 499 40.08 28.64 -12.93
N TYR A 500 38.77 28.62 -12.65
CA TYR A 500 38.11 27.70 -11.73
C TYR A 500 36.78 27.21 -12.35
N LEU A 501 36.91 26.27 -13.26
CA LEU A 501 36.00 25.15 -13.50
C LEU A 501 36.88 23.90 -13.41
#